data_AF-A0A6B1IAZ5-F1
#
_entry.id   AF-A0A6B1IAZ5-F1
#
_cell.length_a   1.000
_cell.length_b   1.000
_cell.length_c   1.000
_cell.angle_alpha   90.00
_cell.angle_beta   90.00
_cell.angle_gamma   90.00
#
_symmetry.space_group_name_H-M   'P 1'
#
loop_
_entity.id
_entity.type
_entity.pdbx_description
1 polymer ?
#
loop_
_entity_poly.entity_id
_entity_poly.type
_entity_poly.pdbx_seq_one_letter_code
_entity_poly.pdbx_strand_id
1 'polypeptide(L)'
;MQPDDFAAYHDEDLVRALTLERANYQAPYLASVAAELARRNVDPQAFIDQVEVRYHAAASATCTIAQALAKASEELPLWHLLAFTRYFGDTLVVQRELRSYLVNVYRGEEYAFSFFVAEGQSLQDLLRRFLTLADWDHLAGTTYQLDSWHPLLRTRSPRYMQKIATALADEGLPFTVQTPVLSHDPRGQLTLLVPDNDPAASAVLHKVEDHLSSLRDQATAAFAANDRDRELAIYAELATCGLNNPAIYYNLGSALAEAGRYAEAATAFVEAASLSLTALDVQVPFQSRRGPGGLG
;
A
#
# COMPACT_ATOMS: atom_id res chain seq x y z
N MET A 1 28.03 25.68 39.26
CA MET A 1 27.63 25.07 37.97
C MET A 1 28.06 26.07 36.92
N GLN A 2 29.07 25.75 36.10
CA GLN A 2 29.49 26.67 35.04
C GLN A 2 28.31 26.88 34.09
N PRO A 3 28.07 28.11 33.58
CA PRO A 3 27.14 28.29 32.49
C PRO A 3 27.70 27.50 31.31
N ASP A 4 26.98 26.45 30.89
CA ASP A 4 27.32 25.72 29.69
C ASP A 4 27.32 26.72 28.52
N ASP A 5 28.45 26.84 27.82
CA ASP A 5 28.60 27.79 26.72
C ASP A 5 27.86 27.24 25.48
N PHE A 6 26.56 27.51 25.42
CA PHE A 6 25.72 27.10 24.29
C PHE A 6 26.03 27.87 23.01
N ALA A 7 26.87 28.92 23.02
CA ALA A 7 27.13 29.75 21.84
C ALA A 7 27.71 28.96 20.65
N ALA A 8 28.37 27.84 20.92
CA ALA A 8 28.93 26.94 19.90
C ALA A 8 27.93 25.88 19.38
N TYR A 9 26.76 25.72 20.01
CA TYR A 9 25.76 24.70 19.65
C TYR A 9 24.87 25.19 18.51
N HIS A 10 24.53 24.27 17.59
CA HIS A 10 23.51 24.55 16.56
C HIS A 10 22.12 24.54 17.18
N ASP A 11 21.20 25.33 16.61
CA ASP A 11 19.82 25.40 17.10
C ASP A 11 19.13 24.04 17.06
N GLU A 12 19.48 23.20 16.07
CA GLU A 12 18.99 21.83 15.94
C GLU A 12 19.32 20.96 17.17
N ASP A 13 20.56 21.02 17.68
CA ASP A 13 20.98 20.26 18.85
C ASP A 13 20.21 20.68 20.10
N LEU A 14 20.00 21.99 20.25
CA LEU A 14 19.26 22.57 21.38
C LEU A 14 17.77 22.20 21.32
N VAL A 15 17.14 22.25 20.14
CA VAL A 15 15.74 21.83 19.95
C VAL A 15 15.60 20.33 20.19
N ARG A 16 16.55 19.53 19.71
CA ARG A 16 16.58 18.07 19.91
C ARG A 16 16.62 17.70 21.39
N ALA A 17 17.46 18.39 22.18
CA ALA A 17 17.54 18.21 23.63
C ALA A 17 16.23 18.53 24.36
N LEU A 18 15.47 19.55 23.94
CA LEU A 18 14.18 19.91 24.55
C LEU A 18 13.01 19.01 24.15
N THR A 19 13.14 18.32 23.03
CA THR A 19 12.08 17.53 22.40
C THR A 19 12.38 16.04 22.49
N LEU A 20 13.09 15.49 21.51
CA LEU A 20 13.33 14.05 21.35
C LEU A 20 14.11 13.44 22.52
N GLU A 21 15.12 14.15 23.02
CA GLU A 21 16.06 13.62 24.01
C GLU A 21 15.81 14.17 25.41
N ARG A 22 14.65 14.80 25.62
CA ARG A 22 14.30 15.48 26.87
C ARG A 22 14.49 14.61 28.12
N ALA A 23 14.19 13.31 28.01
CA ALA A 23 14.33 12.36 29.11
C ALA A 23 15.79 12.08 29.53
N ASN A 24 16.76 12.38 28.67
CA ASN A 24 18.18 12.15 28.91
C ASN A 24 18.83 13.27 29.74
N TYR A 25 18.13 14.39 29.92
CA TYR A 25 18.68 15.60 30.53
C TYR A 25 17.95 15.99 31.82
N GLN A 26 18.70 16.61 32.73
CA GLN A 26 18.14 17.15 33.97
C GLN A 26 17.41 18.48 33.72
N ALA A 27 16.38 18.75 34.53
CA ALA A 27 15.57 19.97 34.41
C ALA A 27 16.37 21.30 34.39
N PRO A 28 17.47 21.48 35.16
CA PRO A 28 18.26 22.72 35.10
C PRO A 28 18.96 22.92 33.74
N TYR A 29 19.43 21.83 33.13
CA TYR A 29 20.05 21.89 31.79
C TYR A 29 19.01 22.27 30.74
N LEU A 30 17.85 21.62 30.75
CA LEU A 30 16.75 21.93 29.84
C LEU A 30 16.27 23.37 29.99
N ALA A 31 16.26 23.92 31.21
CA ALA A 31 15.92 25.32 31.44
C ALA A 31 16.94 26.28 30.78
N SER A 32 18.24 25.96 30.86
CA SER A 32 19.28 26.74 30.21
C SER A 32 19.20 26.67 28.68
N VAL A 33 18.94 25.48 28.13
CA VAL A 33 18.70 25.29 26.69
C VAL A 33 17.49 26.11 26.21
N ALA A 34 16.38 26.07 26.95
CA ALA A 34 15.19 26.86 26.63
C ALA A 34 15.44 28.37 26.69
N ALA A 35 16.21 28.84 27.69
CA ALA A 35 16.59 30.25 27.79
C ALA A 35 17.46 30.70 26.61
N GLU A 36 18.38 29.83 26.16
CA GLU A 36 19.24 30.14 25.01
C GLU A 36 18.44 30.20 23.70
N LEU A 37 17.54 29.24 23.44
CA LEU A 37 16.67 29.28 22.25
C LEU A 37 15.77 30.53 22.25
N ALA A 38 15.23 30.91 23.42
CA ALA A 38 14.45 32.14 23.56
C ALA A 38 15.31 33.39 23.25
N ARG A 39 16.57 33.43 23.70
CA ARG A 39 17.52 34.51 23.37
C ARG A 39 17.80 34.60 21.87
N ARG A 40 17.79 33.46 21.17
CA ARG A 40 17.96 33.36 19.70
C ARG A 40 16.66 33.58 18.93
N ASN A 41 15.52 33.74 19.61
CA ASN A 41 14.19 33.84 19.01
C ASN A 41 13.82 32.60 18.16
N VAL A 42 14.24 31.42 18.61
CA VAL A 42 13.90 30.13 18.00
C VAL A 42 12.77 29.49 18.80
N ASP A 43 11.63 29.26 18.16
CA ASP A 43 10.52 28.49 18.73
C ASP A 43 10.69 27.00 18.40
N PRO A 44 10.93 26.12 19.40
CA PRO A 44 11.07 24.69 19.17
C PRO A 44 9.87 24.06 18.45
N GLN A 45 8.66 24.56 18.67
CA GLN A 45 7.46 24.00 18.03
C GLN A 45 7.40 24.37 16.55
N ALA A 46 7.60 25.64 16.20
CA ALA A 46 7.74 26.07 14.80
C ALA A 46 8.93 25.40 14.09
N PHE A 47 9.98 25.04 14.85
CA PHE A 47 11.14 24.34 14.32
C PHE A 47 10.79 22.93 13.86
N ILE A 48 10.06 22.15 14.70
CA ILE A 48 9.66 20.78 14.37
C ILE A 48 8.41 20.70 13.47
N ASP A 49 7.67 21.80 13.31
CA ASP A 49 6.50 21.90 12.41
C ASP A 49 6.88 21.95 10.91
N GLN A 50 8.06 21.44 10.56
CA GLN A 50 8.54 21.29 9.19
C GLN A 50 8.77 19.81 8.94
N VAL A 51 7.79 19.18 8.29
CA VAL A 51 7.79 17.74 8.04
C VAL A 51 7.68 17.46 6.56
N GLU A 52 8.20 16.31 6.13
CA GLU A 52 8.09 15.91 4.74
C GLU A 52 6.98 14.88 4.55
N VAL A 53 6.19 15.08 3.50
CA VAL A 53 5.17 14.12 3.07
C VAL A 53 5.44 13.72 1.62
N ARG A 54 5.41 12.41 1.36
CA ARG A 54 5.59 11.85 0.03
C ARG A 54 4.48 10.87 -0.31
N TYR A 55 3.89 11.02 -1.48
CA TYR A 55 2.87 10.11 -2.02
C TYR A 55 3.49 9.18 -3.05
N HIS A 56 3.41 7.86 -2.84
CA HIS A 56 4.06 6.88 -3.72
C HIS A 56 5.53 7.23 -4.00
N ALA A 57 5.96 7.13 -5.27
CA ALA A 57 7.30 7.47 -5.75
C ALA A 57 7.42 8.94 -6.20
N ALA A 58 6.48 9.82 -5.81
CA ALA A 58 6.59 11.25 -6.11
C ALA A 58 7.73 11.91 -5.31
N ALA A 59 8.07 13.16 -5.67
CA ALA A 59 8.97 13.98 -4.87
C ALA A 59 8.36 14.24 -3.48
N SER A 60 9.20 14.33 -2.44
CA SER A 60 8.77 14.79 -1.13
C SER A 60 8.39 16.27 -1.18
N ALA A 61 7.42 16.65 -0.35
CA ALA A 61 7.01 18.03 -0.15
C ALA A 61 7.10 18.36 1.34
N THR A 62 7.82 19.44 1.66
CA THR A 62 7.86 19.99 3.02
C THR A 62 6.56 20.75 3.31
N CYS A 63 5.96 20.50 4.46
CA CYS A 63 4.71 21.11 4.89
C CYS A 63 4.63 21.15 6.43
N THR A 64 3.57 21.79 6.96
CA THR A 64 3.31 21.77 8.40
C THR A 64 2.71 20.45 8.85
N ILE A 65 2.82 20.13 10.14
CA ILE A 65 2.19 18.95 10.76
C ILE A 65 0.68 18.97 10.51
N ALA A 66 0.04 20.12 10.63
CA ALA A 66 -1.39 20.26 10.36
C ALA A 66 -1.75 19.90 8.91
N GLN A 67 -0.94 20.32 7.94
CA GLN A 67 -1.11 19.97 6.52
C GLN A 67 -0.86 18.48 6.26
N ALA A 68 0.15 17.91 6.92
CA ALA A 68 0.43 16.47 6.83
C ALA A 68 -0.73 15.62 7.37
N LEU A 69 -1.29 15.98 8.53
CA LEU A 69 -2.45 15.28 9.11
C LEU A 69 -3.71 15.41 8.25
N ALA A 70 -3.92 16.56 7.61
CA ALA A 70 -5.00 16.75 6.65
C ALA A 70 -4.89 15.77 5.48
N LYS A 71 -3.68 15.58 4.93
CA LYS A 71 -3.42 14.59 3.86
C LYS A 71 -3.71 13.16 4.30
N ALA A 72 -3.38 12.82 5.55
CA ALA A 72 -3.70 11.50 6.10
C ALA A 72 -5.21 11.30 6.37
N SER A 73 -6.00 12.38 6.40
CA SER A 73 -7.46 12.33 6.59
C SER A 73 -8.20 12.16 5.26
N GLU A 74 -7.54 12.45 4.14
CA GLU A 74 -8.08 12.22 2.80
C GLU A 74 -8.22 10.72 2.53
N GLU A 75 -9.20 10.34 1.71
CA GLU A 75 -9.42 8.94 1.35
C GLU A 75 -8.25 8.44 0.50
N LEU A 76 -7.37 7.64 1.13
CA LEU A 76 -6.25 7.00 0.46
C LEU A 76 -6.75 5.81 -0.35
N PRO A 77 -6.54 5.76 -1.68
CA PRO A 77 -6.97 4.62 -2.48
C PRO A 77 -6.31 3.32 -2.03
N LEU A 78 -6.95 2.18 -2.32
CA LEU A 78 -6.45 0.87 -1.91
C LEU A 78 -5.03 0.62 -2.44
N TRP A 79 -4.14 0.18 -1.55
CA TRP A 79 -2.70 -0.07 -1.78
C TRP A 79 -1.88 1.15 -2.16
N HIS A 80 -2.43 2.35 -1.96
CA HIS A 80 -1.65 3.58 -2.07
C HIS A 80 -0.92 3.86 -0.76
N LEU A 81 0.19 4.59 -0.88
CA LEU A 81 1.08 4.88 0.25
C LEU A 81 1.38 6.36 0.42
N LEU A 82 1.53 6.76 1.68
CA LEU A 82 2.01 8.06 2.13
C LEU A 82 3.16 7.84 3.12
N ALA A 83 4.31 8.45 2.83
CA ALA A 83 5.42 8.52 3.77
C ALA A 83 5.40 9.86 4.50
N PHE A 84 5.59 9.82 5.81
CA PHE A 84 5.66 10.97 6.70
C PHE A 84 7.02 10.94 7.39
N THR A 85 7.87 11.90 7.07
CA THR A 85 9.19 12.04 7.68
C THR A 85 9.15 13.21 8.65
N ARG A 86 9.42 12.94 9.93
CA ARG A 86 9.50 13.97 10.97
C ARG A 86 10.81 14.75 10.83
N TYR A 87 10.89 15.92 11.47
CA TYR A 87 12.04 16.81 11.37
C TYR A 87 13.39 16.09 11.61
N PHE A 88 13.48 15.25 12.64
CA PHE A 88 14.69 14.48 12.98
C PHE A 88 14.84 13.15 12.22
N GLY A 89 14.27 13.03 11.01
CA GLY A 89 14.64 12.02 10.02
C GLY A 89 13.90 10.68 10.05
N ASP A 90 13.31 10.26 11.17
CA ASP A 90 12.51 9.02 11.17
C ASP A 90 11.28 9.16 10.28
N THR A 91 10.85 8.03 9.70
CA THR A 91 9.77 8.01 8.72
C THR A 91 8.74 6.92 9.06
N LEU A 92 7.45 7.28 9.00
CA LEU A 92 6.35 6.33 8.94
C LEU A 92 5.81 6.25 7.51
N VAL A 93 5.80 5.05 6.94
CA VAL A 93 5.16 4.80 5.63
C VAL A 93 3.83 4.09 5.84
N VAL A 94 2.75 4.81 5.57
CA VAL A 94 1.37 4.34 5.72
C VAL A 94 0.85 3.85 4.37
N GLN A 95 0.42 2.61 4.30
CA GLN A 95 -0.25 2.02 3.14
C GLN A 95 -1.70 1.68 3.47
N ARG A 96 -2.63 2.01 2.56
CA ARG A 96 -4.02 1.57 2.70
C ARG A 96 -4.16 0.09 2.36
N GLU A 97 -4.66 -0.70 3.30
CA GLU A 97 -5.07 -2.09 3.11
C GLU A 97 -6.60 -2.21 3.05
N LEU A 98 -7.11 -3.42 2.78
CA LEU A 98 -8.54 -3.64 2.57
C LEU A 98 -9.40 -3.18 3.77
N ARG A 99 -9.00 -3.55 4.99
CA ARG A 99 -9.74 -3.27 6.23
C ARG A 99 -8.94 -2.50 7.27
N SER A 100 -7.73 -2.05 6.90
CA SER A 100 -6.77 -1.46 7.84
C SER A 100 -5.76 -0.58 7.09
N TYR A 101 -4.79 -0.07 7.83
CA TYR A 101 -3.60 0.58 7.31
C TYR A 101 -2.39 -0.23 7.77
N LEU A 102 -1.45 -0.48 6.87
CA LEU A 102 -0.13 -0.98 7.23
C LEU A 102 0.78 0.22 7.47
N VAL A 103 1.46 0.25 8.62
CA VAL A 103 2.44 1.28 8.96
C VAL A 103 3.81 0.62 9.03
N ASN A 104 4.74 1.10 8.21
CA ASN A 104 6.15 0.68 8.22
C ASN A 104 6.96 1.75 8.94
N VAL A 105 7.77 1.34 9.90
CA VAL A 105 8.60 2.22 10.73
C VAL A 105 10.02 2.20 10.20
N TYR A 106 10.55 3.38 9.89
CA TYR A 106 11.95 3.59 9.54
C TYR A 106 12.62 4.51 10.56
N ARG A 107 13.77 4.09 11.06
CA ARG A 107 14.63 4.87 11.95
C ARG A 107 15.81 5.38 11.14
N GLY A 108 15.80 6.67 10.81
CA GLY A 108 16.60 7.19 9.69
C GLY A 108 16.30 6.42 8.39
N GLU A 109 17.31 5.78 7.81
CA GLU A 109 17.19 5.00 6.57
C GLU A 109 16.90 3.50 6.80
N GLU A 110 16.95 3.03 8.05
CA GLU A 110 16.82 1.61 8.38
C GLU A 110 15.36 1.23 8.65
N TYR A 111 14.90 0.17 8.00
CA TYR A 111 13.63 -0.46 8.34
C TYR A 111 13.70 -1.09 9.73
N ALA A 112 12.73 -0.77 10.60
CA ALA A 112 12.68 -1.27 11.96
C ALA A 112 11.65 -2.40 12.12
N PHE A 113 10.38 -2.12 11.85
CA PHE A 113 9.26 -3.06 11.94
C PHE A 113 8.01 -2.47 11.29
N SER A 114 6.97 -3.29 11.15
CA SER A 114 5.65 -2.86 10.66
C SER A 114 4.53 -3.29 11.58
N PHE A 115 3.39 -2.61 11.53
CA PHE A 115 2.19 -2.99 12.28
C PHE A 115 0.92 -2.49 11.58
N PHE A 116 -0.24 -3.03 11.97
CA PHE A 116 -1.52 -2.63 11.40
C PHE A 116 -2.29 -1.69 12.32
N VAL A 117 -2.98 -0.72 11.71
CA VAL A 117 -3.92 0.18 12.36
C VAL A 117 -5.29 0.01 11.72
N ALA A 118 -6.30 -0.39 12.49
CA ALA A 118 -7.63 -0.71 11.96
C ALA A 118 -8.44 0.54 11.55
N GLU A 119 -8.36 1.60 12.36
CA GLU A 119 -9.24 2.76 12.24
C GLU A 119 -8.48 4.03 11.83
N GLY A 120 -9.11 4.85 10.98
CA GLY A 120 -8.53 6.12 10.53
C GLY A 120 -8.28 7.10 11.68
N GLN A 121 -9.13 7.11 12.71
CA GLN A 121 -8.93 7.98 13.88
C GLN A 121 -7.69 7.58 14.69
N SER A 122 -7.45 6.28 14.85
CA SER A 122 -6.25 5.75 15.52
C SER A 122 -4.99 6.06 14.71
N LEU A 123 -5.06 5.98 13.38
CA LEU A 123 -3.98 6.40 12.49
C LEU A 123 -3.68 7.91 12.64
N GLN A 124 -4.72 8.74 12.71
CA GLN A 124 -4.57 10.18 12.93
C GLN A 124 -3.90 10.51 14.27
N ASP A 125 -4.24 9.81 15.34
CA ASP A 125 -3.59 10.02 16.65
C ASP A 125 -2.12 9.56 16.66
N LEU A 126 -1.85 8.40 16.04
CA LEU A 126 -0.49 7.88 15.83
C LEU A 126 0.37 8.90 15.08
N LEU A 127 -0.09 9.37 13.92
CA LEU A 127 0.65 10.32 13.09
C LEU A 127 0.85 11.65 13.82
N ARG A 128 -0.15 12.13 14.56
CA ARG A 128 -0.02 13.36 15.36
C ARG A 128 1.11 13.22 16.36
N ARG A 129 1.11 12.17 17.18
CA ARG A 129 2.15 11.93 18.20
C ARG A 129 3.53 11.77 17.57
N PHE A 130 3.63 10.99 16.51
CA PHE A 130 4.86 10.77 15.77
C PHE A 130 5.47 12.08 15.26
N LEU A 131 4.67 12.90 14.58
CA LEU A 131 5.12 14.16 13.99
C LEU A 131 5.45 15.21 15.06
N THR A 132 4.77 15.21 16.20
CA THR A 132 5.07 16.10 17.34
C THR A 132 6.17 15.56 18.27
N LEU A 133 6.88 14.49 17.88
CA LEU A 133 7.95 13.86 18.68
C LEU A 133 7.50 13.34 20.05
N ALA A 134 6.21 13.07 20.22
CA ALA A 134 5.66 12.46 21.42
C ALA A 134 5.84 10.94 21.39
N ASP A 135 5.75 10.29 22.55
CA ASP A 135 5.76 8.82 22.60
C ASP A 135 4.55 8.23 21.87
N TRP A 136 4.84 7.30 20.97
CA TRP A 136 3.88 6.64 20.09
C TRP A 136 4.13 5.13 19.96
N ASP A 137 5.31 4.63 20.31
CA ASP A 137 5.70 3.22 20.13
C ASP A 137 4.71 2.27 20.83
N HIS A 138 4.13 2.69 21.95
CA HIS A 138 3.11 1.92 22.69
C HIS A 138 1.76 1.79 21.95
N LEU A 139 1.52 2.59 20.91
CA LEU A 139 0.34 2.47 20.04
C LEU A 139 0.54 1.43 18.93
N ALA A 140 1.80 1.01 18.69
CA ALA A 140 2.05 -0.13 17.84
C ALA A 140 1.53 -1.39 18.56
N GLY A 141 0.52 -2.03 17.97
CA GLY A 141 0.00 -3.31 18.45
C GLY A 141 0.97 -4.44 18.16
N THR A 142 0.48 -5.51 17.54
CA THR A 142 1.37 -6.59 17.06
C THR A 142 2.29 -6.07 15.96
N THR A 143 3.60 -6.24 16.16
CA THR A 143 4.63 -5.85 15.19
C THR A 143 5.06 -7.04 14.33
N TYR A 144 5.52 -6.74 13.13
CA TYR A 144 5.89 -7.70 12.10
C TYR A 144 7.20 -7.32 11.43
N GLN A 145 7.95 -8.34 11.00
CA GLN A 145 9.14 -8.20 10.17
C GLN A 145 8.80 -8.58 8.74
N LEU A 146 8.40 -7.62 7.91
CA LEU A 146 7.91 -7.90 6.56
C LEU A 146 8.97 -8.52 5.65
N ASP A 147 10.25 -8.32 5.93
CA ASP A 147 11.36 -8.96 5.20
C ASP A 147 11.37 -10.49 5.34
N SER A 148 10.73 -11.02 6.38
CA SER A 148 10.51 -12.47 6.49
C SER A 148 9.38 -12.94 5.56
N TRP A 149 8.33 -12.13 5.36
CA TRP A 149 7.08 -12.58 4.74
C TRP A 149 7.25 -13.10 3.31
N HIS A 150 6.43 -14.09 2.97
CA HIS A 150 6.55 -14.82 1.71
C HIS A 150 5.39 -14.52 0.74
N PRO A 151 5.65 -14.52 -0.58
CA PRO A 151 4.61 -14.42 -1.59
C PRO A 151 3.63 -15.60 -1.56
N LEU A 152 2.35 -15.32 -1.28
CA LEU A 152 1.25 -16.27 -1.44
C LEU A 152 0.75 -16.31 -2.88
N LEU A 153 0.61 -15.13 -3.50
CA LEU A 153 0.06 -14.99 -4.85
C LEU A 153 0.71 -13.80 -5.58
N ARG A 154 0.96 -13.97 -6.88
CA ARG A 154 1.32 -12.87 -7.79
C ARG A 154 0.30 -12.79 -8.91
N THR A 155 -0.29 -11.63 -9.11
CA THR A 155 -1.31 -11.43 -10.16
C THR A 155 -1.29 -10.02 -10.72
N ARG A 156 -1.69 -9.88 -11.98
CA ARG A 156 -1.93 -8.57 -12.63
C ARG A 156 -3.38 -8.11 -12.50
N SER A 157 -4.24 -8.90 -11.86
CA SER A 157 -5.62 -8.52 -11.65
C SER A 157 -5.81 -7.94 -10.25
N PRO A 158 -6.06 -6.62 -10.12
CA PRO A 158 -6.47 -6.02 -8.87
C PRO A 158 -7.73 -6.66 -8.29
N ARG A 159 -8.69 -7.06 -9.15
CA ARG A 159 -9.95 -7.68 -8.70
C ARG A 159 -9.72 -9.06 -8.11
N TYR A 160 -8.87 -9.88 -8.74
CA TYR A 160 -8.51 -11.19 -8.19
C TYR A 160 -7.69 -11.05 -6.91
N MET A 161 -6.72 -10.11 -6.90
CA MET A 161 -5.97 -9.77 -5.69
C MET A 161 -6.91 -9.40 -4.52
N GLN A 162 -7.87 -8.51 -4.79
CA GLN A 162 -8.86 -8.08 -3.80
C GLN A 162 -9.75 -9.24 -3.33
N LYS A 163 -10.12 -10.18 -4.21
CA LYS A 163 -10.91 -11.37 -3.85
C LYS A 163 -10.16 -12.23 -2.83
N ILE A 164 -8.88 -12.53 -3.07
CA ILE A 164 -8.07 -13.34 -2.14
C ILE A 164 -7.80 -12.56 -0.84
N ALA A 165 -7.46 -11.28 -0.93
CA ALA A 165 -7.28 -10.41 0.24
C ALA A 165 -8.56 -10.35 1.11
N THR A 166 -9.74 -10.32 0.49
CA THR A 166 -11.02 -10.36 1.22
C THR A 166 -11.19 -11.68 1.95
N ALA A 167 -10.91 -12.80 1.28
CA ALA A 167 -11.01 -14.12 1.90
C ALA A 167 -10.03 -14.30 3.08
N LEU A 168 -8.79 -13.80 2.97
CA LEU A 168 -7.85 -13.78 4.09
C LEU A 168 -8.34 -12.89 5.24
N ALA A 169 -8.88 -11.71 4.93
CA ALA A 169 -9.42 -10.79 5.93
C ALA A 169 -10.64 -11.36 6.67
N ASP A 170 -11.48 -12.14 6.00
CA ASP A 170 -12.64 -12.81 6.62
C ASP A 170 -12.23 -13.91 7.60
N GLU A 171 -11.09 -14.57 7.35
CA GLU A 171 -10.48 -15.54 8.26
C GLU A 171 -9.58 -14.88 9.33
N GLY A 172 -9.47 -13.54 9.32
CA GLY A 172 -8.64 -12.79 10.27
C GLY A 172 -7.14 -12.98 10.09
N LEU A 173 -6.69 -13.43 8.91
CA LEU A 173 -5.28 -13.69 8.62
C LEU A 173 -4.56 -12.38 8.23
N PRO A 174 -3.37 -12.11 8.77
CA PRO A 174 -2.58 -10.95 8.39
C PRO A 174 -2.00 -11.11 6.97
N PHE A 175 -2.12 -10.06 6.16
CA PHE A 175 -1.54 -9.99 4.82
C PHE A 175 -1.21 -8.54 4.46
N THR A 176 -0.38 -8.36 3.43
CA THR A 176 -0.19 -7.06 2.77
C THR A 176 -0.02 -7.26 1.28
N VAL A 177 -0.34 -6.24 0.50
CA VAL A 177 -0.13 -6.25 -0.95
C VAL A 177 1.02 -5.32 -1.30
N GLN A 178 2.07 -5.88 -1.88
CA GLN A 178 3.11 -5.08 -2.53
C GLN A 178 2.67 -4.69 -3.93
N THR A 179 2.70 -3.39 -4.20
CA THR A 179 2.42 -2.83 -5.53
C THR A 179 3.68 -2.84 -6.40
N PRO A 180 3.54 -2.81 -7.75
CA PRO A 180 4.68 -2.73 -8.67
C PRO A 180 5.60 -1.53 -8.42
N VAL A 181 5.05 -0.43 -7.90
CA VAL A 181 5.80 0.77 -7.54
C VAL A 181 6.82 0.47 -6.44
N LEU A 182 6.46 -0.40 -5.50
CA LEU A 182 7.31 -0.80 -4.37
C LEU A 182 8.20 -1.99 -4.69
N SER A 183 7.68 -2.99 -5.41
CA SER A 183 8.43 -4.20 -5.74
C SER A 183 9.41 -4.00 -6.91
N HIS A 184 9.34 -2.86 -7.60
CA HIS A 184 10.01 -2.60 -8.87
C HIS A 184 9.79 -3.72 -9.89
N ASP A 185 8.65 -4.42 -9.81
CA ASP A 185 8.38 -5.56 -10.67
C ASP A 185 8.16 -5.07 -12.12
N PRO A 186 9.06 -5.39 -13.07
CA PRO A 186 8.93 -4.95 -14.46
C PRO A 186 7.69 -5.55 -15.14
N ARG A 187 7.08 -6.58 -14.56
CA ARG A 187 5.86 -7.21 -15.07
C ARG A 187 4.59 -6.56 -14.55
N GLY A 188 4.66 -5.57 -13.66
CA GLY A 188 3.50 -4.86 -13.14
C GLY A 188 2.57 -5.75 -12.29
N GLN A 189 3.09 -6.80 -11.64
CA GLN A 189 2.25 -7.68 -10.82
C GLN A 189 2.11 -7.15 -9.40
N LEU A 190 0.92 -7.27 -8.86
CA LEU A 190 0.66 -7.18 -7.43
C LEU A 190 1.15 -8.47 -6.77
N THR A 191 1.80 -8.35 -5.61
CA THR A 191 2.25 -9.50 -4.82
C THR A 191 1.56 -9.48 -3.47
N LEU A 192 0.83 -10.56 -3.16
CA LEU A 192 0.22 -10.78 -1.85
C LEU A 192 1.25 -11.45 -0.94
N LEU A 193 1.60 -10.81 0.16
CA LEU A 193 2.51 -11.34 1.16
C LEU A 193 1.74 -11.78 2.40
N VAL A 194 2.20 -12.87 3.00
CA VAL A 194 1.72 -13.40 4.29
C VAL A 194 2.91 -13.79 5.17
N PRO A 195 2.74 -13.87 6.50
CA PRO A 195 3.77 -14.40 7.38
C PRO A 195 4.23 -15.81 6.96
N ASP A 196 5.48 -16.15 7.31
CA ASP A 196 6.17 -17.35 6.85
C ASP A 196 5.37 -18.63 6.95
N ASN A 197 5.20 -19.27 5.79
CA ASN A 197 4.61 -20.59 5.64
C ASN A 197 3.29 -20.77 6.41
N ASP A 198 2.43 -19.74 6.47
CA ASP A 198 1.12 -19.86 7.10
C ASP A 198 0.23 -20.84 6.30
N PRO A 199 0.00 -22.07 6.80
CA PRO A 199 -0.77 -23.06 6.07
C PRO A 199 -2.24 -22.65 5.96
N ALA A 200 -2.74 -21.80 6.86
CA ALA A 200 -4.10 -21.29 6.79
C ALA A 200 -4.26 -20.35 5.59
N ALA A 201 -3.28 -19.49 5.32
CA ALA A 201 -3.28 -18.62 4.16
C ALA A 201 -3.25 -19.42 2.85
N SER A 202 -2.42 -20.47 2.78
CA SER A 202 -2.42 -21.39 1.64
C SER A 202 -3.75 -22.12 1.48
N ALA A 203 -4.39 -22.56 2.57
CA ALA A 203 -5.69 -23.22 2.50
C ALA A 203 -6.79 -22.29 1.96
N VAL A 204 -6.76 -21.00 2.33
CA VAL A 204 -7.66 -19.98 1.76
C VAL A 204 -7.47 -19.83 0.26
N LEU A 205 -6.22 -19.74 -0.22
CA LEU A 205 -5.93 -19.66 -1.65
C LEU A 205 -6.48 -20.90 -2.39
N HIS A 206 -6.15 -22.11 -1.91
CA HIS A 206 -6.64 -23.36 -2.52
C HIS A 206 -8.16 -23.41 -2.57
N LYS A 207 -8.86 -23.01 -1.49
CA LYS A 207 -10.33 -22.97 -1.48
C LYS A 207 -10.91 -22.07 -2.57
N VAL A 208 -10.28 -20.92 -2.83
CA VAL A 208 -10.71 -20.04 -3.92
C VAL A 208 -10.40 -20.65 -5.28
N GLU A 209 -9.23 -21.25 -5.46
CA GLU A 209 -8.83 -21.88 -6.71
C GLU A 209 -9.68 -23.12 -7.04
N ASP A 210 -10.01 -23.93 -6.05
CA ASP A 210 -10.91 -25.09 -6.18
C ASP A 210 -12.32 -24.65 -6.58
N HIS A 211 -12.83 -23.56 -5.99
CA HIS A 211 -14.11 -22.97 -6.39
C HIS A 211 -14.08 -22.53 -7.85
N LEU A 212 -13.00 -21.85 -8.27
CA LEU A 212 -12.83 -21.43 -9.66
C LEU A 212 -12.72 -22.60 -10.64
N SER A 213 -12.04 -23.69 -10.24
CA SER A 213 -11.97 -24.91 -11.03
C SER A 213 -13.36 -25.54 -11.16
N SER A 214 -14.09 -25.65 -10.06
CA SER A 214 -15.46 -26.18 -10.06
C SER A 214 -16.39 -25.37 -10.97
N LEU A 215 -16.30 -24.04 -10.95
CA LEU A 215 -17.07 -23.18 -11.85
C LEU A 215 -16.74 -23.45 -13.33
N ARG A 216 -15.47 -23.66 -13.68
CA ARG A 216 -15.09 -23.98 -15.08
C ARG A 216 -15.63 -25.33 -15.53
N ASP A 217 -15.59 -26.34 -14.67
CA ASP A 217 -16.14 -27.66 -14.95
C ASP A 217 -17.66 -27.59 -15.13
N GLN A 218 -18.34 -26.82 -14.27
CA GLN A 218 -19.78 -26.57 -14.37
C GLN A 218 -20.15 -25.80 -15.64
N ALA A 219 -19.35 -24.81 -16.07
CA ALA A 219 -19.57 -24.09 -17.32
C ALA A 219 -19.50 -25.04 -18.52
N THR A 220 -18.51 -25.93 -18.52
CA THR A 220 -18.31 -26.95 -19.58
C THR A 220 -19.48 -27.92 -19.63
N ALA A 221 -19.97 -28.37 -18.47
CA ALA A 221 -21.14 -29.24 -18.37
C ALA A 221 -22.43 -28.54 -18.84
N ALA A 222 -22.63 -27.28 -18.48
CA ALA A 222 -23.79 -26.48 -18.91
C ALA A 222 -23.80 -26.27 -20.43
N PHE A 223 -22.64 -25.95 -21.02
CA PHE A 223 -22.47 -25.85 -22.47
C PHE A 223 -22.82 -27.18 -23.17
N ALA A 224 -22.29 -28.31 -22.68
CA ALA A 224 -22.57 -29.63 -23.23
C ALA A 224 -24.04 -30.04 -23.11
N ALA A 225 -24.73 -29.59 -22.06
CA ALA A 225 -26.16 -29.78 -21.86
C ALA A 225 -27.04 -28.78 -22.65
N ASN A 226 -26.43 -27.81 -23.36
CA ASN A 226 -27.10 -26.69 -23.99
C ASN A 226 -27.98 -25.87 -23.02
N ASP A 227 -27.60 -25.85 -21.74
CA ASP A 227 -28.25 -25.08 -20.67
C ASP A 227 -27.67 -23.66 -20.61
N ARG A 228 -28.19 -22.79 -21.48
CA ARG A 228 -27.65 -21.46 -21.75
C ARG A 228 -27.78 -20.48 -20.59
N ASP A 229 -28.88 -20.56 -19.84
CA ASP A 229 -29.08 -19.69 -18.68
C ASP A 229 -28.07 -20.00 -17.58
N ARG A 230 -27.82 -21.30 -17.34
CA ARG A 230 -26.81 -21.73 -16.37
C ARG A 230 -25.39 -21.41 -16.82
N GLU A 231 -25.07 -21.65 -18.10
CA GLU A 231 -23.78 -21.30 -18.68
C GLU A 231 -23.48 -19.79 -18.49
N LEU A 232 -24.45 -18.94 -18.82
CA LEU A 232 -24.34 -17.50 -18.68
C LEU A 232 -24.11 -17.07 -17.22
N ALA A 233 -24.86 -17.64 -16.28
CA ALA A 233 -24.71 -17.34 -14.86
C ALA A 233 -23.31 -17.69 -14.34
N ILE A 234 -22.76 -18.84 -14.74
CA ILE A 234 -21.43 -19.29 -14.33
C ILE A 234 -20.33 -18.41 -14.92
N TYR A 235 -20.41 -18.05 -16.20
CA TYR A 235 -19.42 -17.15 -16.80
C TYR A 235 -19.48 -15.73 -16.22
N ALA A 236 -20.67 -15.25 -15.84
CA ALA A 236 -20.81 -14.01 -15.11
C ALA A 236 -20.09 -14.09 -13.75
N GLU A 237 -20.28 -15.19 -13.00
CA GLU A 237 -19.56 -15.40 -11.73
C GLU A 237 -18.03 -15.45 -11.93
N LEU A 238 -17.54 -16.23 -12.89
CA LEU A 238 -16.12 -16.32 -13.23
C LEU A 238 -15.52 -14.95 -13.62
N ALA A 239 -16.27 -14.12 -14.34
CA ALA A 239 -15.86 -12.76 -14.68
C ALA A 239 -15.81 -11.85 -13.44
N THR A 240 -16.73 -12.00 -12.47
CA THR A 240 -16.68 -11.24 -11.21
C THR A 240 -15.48 -11.58 -10.34
N CYS A 241 -14.93 -12.80 -10.46
CA CYS A 241 -13.66 -13.18 -9.83
C CYS A 241 -12.46 -12.42 -10.42
N GLY A 242 -12.65 -11.71 -11.53
CA GLY A 242 -11.68 -10.77 -12.08
C GLY A 242 -10.44 -11.44 -12.64
N LEU A 243 -10.50 -12.72 -13.01
CA LEU A 243 -9.36 -13.41 -13.61
C LEU A 243 -8.98 -12.72 -14.94
N ASN A 244 -7.69 -12.41 -15.13
CA ASN A 244 -7.17 -11.89 -16.40
C ASN A 244 -7.06 -13.02 -17.44
N ASN A 245 -8.18 -13.68 -17.74
CA ASN A 245 -8.26 -14.77 -18.71
C ASN A 245 -9.23 -14.39 -19.83
N PRO A 246 -8.72 -14.07 -21.04
CA PRO A 246 -9.54 -13.69 -22.20
C PRO A 246 -10.65 -14.69 -22.53
N ALA A 247 -10.42 -15.98 -22.32
CA ALA A 247 -11.38 -17.03 -22.66
C ALA A 247 -12.67 -16.92 -21.84
N ILE A 248 -12.58 -16.48 -20.58
CA ILE A 248 -13.76 -16.29 -19.72
C ILE A 248 -14.67 -15.20 -20.32
N TYR A 249 -14.09 -14.07 -20.72
CA TYR A 249 -14.84 -12.95 -21.29
C TYR A 249 -15.35 -13.25 -22.71
N TYR A 250 -14.59 -13.98 -23.51
CA TYR A 250 -15.04 -14.44 -24.84
C TYR A 250 -16.24 -15.40 -24.73
N ASN A 251 -16.18 -16.35 -23.80
CA ASN A 251 -17.28 -17.29 -23.59
C ASN A 251 -18.50 -16.60 -22.98
N LEU A 252 -18.30 -15.66 -22.04
CA LEU A 252 -19.37 -14.79 -21.55
C LEU A 252 -20.03 -14.01 -22.69
N GLY A 253 -19.24 -13.40 -23.58
CA GLY A 253 -19.74 -12.67 -24.74
C GLY A 253 -20.54 -13.55 -25.69
N SER A 254 -20.07 -14.78 -25.95
CA SER A 254 -20.78 -15.76 -26.77
C SER A 254 -22.12 -16.15 -26.17
N ALA A 255 -22.15 -16.50 -24.87
CA ALA A 255 -23.37 -16.84 -24.15
C ALA A 255 -24.38 -15.67 -24.12
N LEU A 256 -23.90 -14.44 -23.93
CA LEU A 256 -24.74 -13.23 -23.99
C LEU A 256 -25.32 -12.99 -25.38
N ALA A 257 -24.53 -13.17 -26.44
CA ALA A 257 -24.99 -12.98 -27.81
C ALA A 257 -26.07 -13.99 -28.21
N GLU A 258 -25.90 -15.26 -27.82
CA GLU A 258 -26.90 -16.30 -28.03
C GLU A 258 -28.19 -16.05 -27.24
N ALA A 259 -28.08 -15.44 -26.06
CA ALA A 259 -29.24 -14.97 -25.27
C ALA A 259 -29.85 -13.65 -25.79
N GLY A 260 -29.37 -13.10 -26.91
CA GLY A 260 -29.86 -11.85 -27.50
C GLY A 260 -29.40 -10.56 -26.79
N ARG A 261 -28.48 -10.65 -25.82
CA ARG A 261 -27.96 -9.53 -25.02
C ARG A 261 -26.74 -8.89 -25.70
N TYR A 262 -26.92 -8.38 -26.91
CA TYR A 262 -25.82 -7.97 -27.80
C TYR A 262 -24.93 -6.84 -27.24
N ALA A 263 -25.50 -5.87 -26.52
CA ALA A 263 -24.72 -4.77 -25.96
C ALA A 263 -23.70 -5.25 -24.90
N GLU A 264 -24.15 -6.14 -24.01
CA GLU A 264 -23.29 -6.72 -22.97
C GLU A 264 -22.29 -7.71 -23.56
N ALA A 265 -22.71 -8.46 -24.59
CA ALA A 265 -21.80 -9.33 -25.34
C ALA A 265 -20.64 -8.53 -25.95
N ALA A 266 -20.93 -7.38 -26.57
CA ALA A 266 -19.91 -6.51 -27.14
C ALA A 266 -18.92 -6.02 -26.06
N THR A 267 -19.40 -5.62 -24.88
CA THR A 267 -18.53 -5.25 -23.75
C THR A 267 -17.62 -6.42 -23.33
N ALA A 268 -18.16 -7.62 -23.22
CA ALA A 268 -17.37 -8.80 -22.85
C ALA A 268 -16.31 -9.15 -23.91
N PHE A 269 -16.65 -9.06 -25.20
CA PHE A 269 -15.67 -9.27 -26.28
C PHE A 269 -14.57 -8.20 -26.32
N VAL A 270 -14.91 -6.94 -26.04
CA VAL A 270 -13.92 -5.86 -25.91
C VAL A 270 -12.93 -6.18 -24.79
N GLU A 271 -13.41 -6.65 -23.64
CA GLU A 271 -12.52 -7.05 -22.54
C GLU A 271 -11.64 -8.26 -22.89
N ALA A 272 -12.21 -9.28 -23.56
CA ALA A 272 -11.43 -10.42 -24.05
C ALA A 272 -10.30 -9.98 -24.99
N ALA A 273 -10.57 -9.05 -25.90
CA ALA A 273 -9.59 -8.51 -26.83
C ALA A 273 -8.51 -7.69 -26.11
N SER A 274 -8.91 -6.80 -25.20
CA SER A 274 -7.99 -5.98 -24.39
C SER A 274 -7.02 -6.85 -23.57
N LEU A 275 -7.51 -7.90 -22.92
CA LEU A 275 -6.67 -8.84 -22.16
C LEU A 275 -5.72 -9.64 -23.06
N SER A 276 -6.18 -10.04 -24.25
CA SER A 276 -5.35 -10.77 -25.23
C SER A 276 -4.21 -9.90 -25.77
N LEU A 277 -4.50 -8.65 -26.12
CA LEU A 277 -3.50 -7.68 -26.58
C LEU A 277 -2.46 -7.38 -25.50
N THR A 278 -2.93 -7.18 -24.26
CA THR A 278 -2.04 -6.98 -23.11
C THR A 278 -1.11 -8.19 -22.87
N ALA A 279 -1.58 -9.41 -23.13
CA ALA A 279 -0.74 -10.60 -23.03
C ALA A 279 0.33 -10.67 -24.13
N LEU A 280 0.01 -10.19 -25.35
CA LEU A 280 0.94 -10.15 -26.49
C LEU A 280 2.03 -9.08 -26.34
N ASP A 281 1.69 -7.90 -25.81
CA ASP A 281 2.67 -6.82 -25.54
C ASP A 281 3.77 -7.24 -24.56
N VAL A 282 3.50 -8.25 -23.73
CA VAL A 282 4.48 -8.82 -22.77
C VAL A 282 5.42 -9.81 -23.46
N GLN A 283 4.96 -10.43 -24.55
CA GLN A 283 5.74 -11.39 -25.33
C GLN A 283 6.57 -10.71 -26.42
N VAL A 284 6.16 -9.53 -26.88
CA VAL A 284 6.87 -8.77 -27.90
C VAL A 284 7.41 -7.50 -27.24
N PRO A 285 8.70 -7.44 -26.84
CA PRO A 285 9.28 -6.18 -26.42
C PRO A 285 9.25 -5.25 -27.64
N PHE A 286 8.39 -4.23 -27.57
CA PHE A 286 8.33 -3.19 -28.58
C PHE A 286 9.65 -2.43 -28.56
N GLN A 287 10.61 -2.86 -29.39
CA GLN A 287 11.78 -2.06 -29.69
C GLN A 287 11.29 -0.90 -30.56
N SER A 288 11.10 0.26 -29.92
CA SER A 288 10.98 1.51 -30.65
C SER A 288 12.21 1.63 -31.56
N ARG A 289 12.03 1.43 -32.87
CA ARG A 289 13.06 1.79 -33.85
C ARG A 289 13.26 3.29 -33.69
N ARG A 290 14.39 3.70 -33.08
CA ARG A 290 14.92 5.04 -33.28
C ARG A 290 15.19 5.17 -34.77
N GLY A 291 14.34 5.91 -35.47
CA GLY A 291 14.64 6.35 -36.82
C GLY A 291 15.95 7.16 -36.78
N PRO A 292 16.80 7.07 -37.82
CA PRO A 292 17.98 7.92 -37.93
C PRO A 292 17.49 9.32 -38.27
N GLY A 293 17.19 10.13 -37.27
CA GLY A 293 16.61 11.45 -37.49
C GLY A 293 16.52 12.25 -36.19
N GLY A 294 17.60 12.98 -35.91
CA GLY A 294 17.70 13.90 -34.77
C GLY A 294 19.05 14.59 -34.78
N LEU A 295 19.30 15.38 -35.82
CA LEU A 295 20.25 16.48 -35.80
C LEU A 295 19.52 17.68 -35.19
N GLY A 296 20.09 18.30 -34.16
CA GLY A 296 19.55 19.47 -33.47
C GLY A 296 19.77 19.42 -31.99
#